data_AF-A0A955FZH4-F1
#
_entry.id   AF-A0A955FZH4-F1
#
_cell.length_a   1.000
_cell.length_b   1.000
_cell.length_c   1.000
_cell.angle_alpha   90.00
_cell.angle_beta   90.00
_cell.angle_gamma   90.00
#
_symmetry.space_group_name_H-M   'P 1'
#
loop_
_entity.id
_entity.type
_entity.pdbx_description
1 polymer ?
#
loop_
_entity_poly.entity_id
_entity_poly.type
_entity_poly.pdbx_seq_one_letter_code
_entity_poly.pdbx_strand_id
1 'polypeptide(L)' 'METKLVFNMKFVCGVTRIYPVCDQAKRLVKLIGLRTITPKQIEILKEMGFQIMWPLNDETN' A
#
# COMPACT_ATOMS: atom_id res chain seq x y z
N MET A 1 11.12 -13.69 -8.24
CA MET A 1 9.98 -13.31 -7.37
C MET A 1 9.56 -11.91 -7.73
N GLU A 2 8.26 -11.66 -7.91
CA GLU A 2 7.76 -10.30 -8.12
C GLU A 2 7.76 -9.57 -6.77
N THR A 3 8.55 -8.50 -6.67
CA THR A 3 8.68 -7.68 -5.45
C THR A 3 7.80 -6.43 -5.49
N LYS A 4 6.88 -6.36 -6.46
CA LYS A 4 6.03 -5.20 -6.71
C LYS A 4 4.74 -5.29 -5.89
N LEU A 5 4.51 -4.29 -5.06
CA LEU A 5 3.30 -4.15 -4.27
C LEU A 5 2.56 -2.90 -4.71
N VAL A 6 1.28 -3.04 -5.06
CA VAL A 6 0.43 -1.93 -5.48
C VAL A 6 -0.43 -1.48 -4.30
N PHE A 7 -0.39 -0.19 -4.00
CA PHE A 7 -1.16 0.44 -2.93
C PHE A 7 -1.88 1.69 -3.41
N ASN A 8 -2.95 2.07 -2.72
CA ASN A 8 -3.64 3.34 -2.94
C ASN A 8 -3.64 4.16 -1.63
N MET A 9 -3.39 5.46 -1.72
CA MET A 9 -3.38 6.36 -0.58
C MET A 9 -4.71 7.12 -0.50
N LYS A 10 -5.35 7.10 0.67
CA LYS A 10 -6.58 7.87 0.94
C LYS A 10 -6.43 8.66 2.22
N PHE A 11 -6.88 9.91 2.20
CA PHE A 11 -6.99 10.73 3.39
C PHE A 11 -8.43 10.65 3.93
N VAL A 12 -8.61 10.09 5.12
CA VAL A 12 -9.94 9.87 5.72
C VAL A 12 -9.93 10.37 7.16
N CYS A 13 -10.83 11.31 7.47
CA CYS A 13 -10.99 11.90 8.80
C CYS A 13 -9.68 12.38 9.44
N GLY A 14 -8.85 13.11 8.69
CA GLY A 14 -7.58 13.65 9.20
C GLY A 14 -6.40 12.66 9.17
N VAL A 15 -6.63 11.42 8.71
CA VAL A 15 -5.62 10.35 8.75
C VAL A 15 -5.35 9.80 7.35
N THR A 16 -4.06 9.76 6.97
CA THR A 16 -3.62 9.07 5.76
C THR A 16 -3.61 7.56 5.98
N ARG A 17 -4.43 6.83 5.22
CA ARG A 17 -4.47 5.37 5.18
C ARG A 17 -4.05 4.86 3.82
N ILE A 18 -3.27 3.78 3.83
CA ILE A 18 -2.72 3.18 2.63
C ILE A 18 -3.33 1.79 2.47
N TYR A 19 -4.07 1.61 1.37
CA TYR A 19 -4.88 0.43 1.09
C TYR A 19 -4.14 -0.48 0.11
N PRO A 20 -4.02 -1.79 0.40
CA PRO A 20 -3.44 -2.74 -0.55
C PRO A 20 -4.36 -2.97 -1.75
N VAL A 21 -3.80 -2.95 -2.96
CA VAL A 21 -4.55 -3.12 -4.22
C VAL A 21 -4.30 -4.50 -4.84
N CYS A 22 -3.04 -4.90 -4.99
CA CYS A 22 -2.71 -6.23 -5.54
C CYS A 22 -2.84 -7.34 -4.49
N ASP A 23 -2.99 -8.59 -4.94
CA ASP A 23 -3.19 -9.73 -4.04
C ASP A 23 -2.03 -9.98 -3.10
N GLN A 24 -0.80 -9.74 -3.55
CA GLN A 24 0.39 -9.86 -2.71
C GLN A 24 0.38 -8.82 -1.58
N ALA A 25 0.05 -7.56 -1.88
CA ALA A 25 -0.11 -6.52 -0.87
C ALA A 25 -1.24 -6.86 0.11
N LYS A 26 -2.38 -7.36 -0.39
CA LYS A 26 -3.51 -7.78 0.46
C LYS A 26 -3.13 -8.91 1.41
N ARG A 27 -2.39 -9.92 0.93
CA ARG A 27 -1.90 -11.04 1.76
C ARG A 27 -0.91 -10.57 2.81
N LEU A 28 0.03 -9.69 2.46
CA LEU A 28 1.02 -9.14 3.39
C LEU A 28 0.35 -8.34 4.51
N VAL A 29 -0.57 -7.43 4.16
CA VAL A 29 -1.30 -6.62 5.13
C VAL A 29 -2.19 -7.50 6.03
N LYS A 30 -2.78 -8.58 5.47
CA LYS A 30 -3.55 -9.56 6.25
C LYS A 30 -2.67 -10.38 7.21
N LEU A 31 -1.44 -10.73 6.82
CA LEU A 31 -0.51 -11.49 7.66
C LEU A 31 -0.18 -10.77 8.97
N ILE A 32 -0.09 -9.43 8.92
CA ILE A 32 0.13 -8.57 10.10
C ILE A 32 -1.18 -8.17 10.81
N GLY A 33 -2.32 -8.78 10.46
CA GLY A 33 -3.61 -8.56 11.11
C GLY A 33 -4.28 -7.21 10.79
N LEU A 34 -3.83 -6.51 9.74
CA LEU A 34 -4.34 -5.20 9.37
C LEU A 34 -5.21 -5.25 8.11
N ARG A 35 -5.95 -4.17 7.87
CA ARG A 35 -6.69 -3.92 6.61
C ARG A 35 -6.07 -2.80 5.77
N THR A 36 -5.37 -1.88 6.43
CA THR A 36 -4.66 -0.75 5.86
C THR A 36 -3.34 -0.57 6.59
N ILE A 37 -2.38 0.05 5.93
CA ILE A 37 -1.11 0.42 6.54
C ILE A 37 -0.92 1.94 6.57
N THR A 38 0.08 2.36 7.32
CA THR A 38 0.47 3.76 7.50
C THR A 38 1.67 4.10 6.60
N PRO A 39 1.96 5.40 6.37
CA PRO A 39 3.18 5.81 5.66
C PRO A 39 4.46 5.22 6.27
N LYS A 40 4.56 5.12 7.60
CA LYS A 40 5.72 4.53 8.28
C LYS A 40 5.95 3.06 7.89
N GLN A 41 4.87 2.29 7.72
CA GLN A 41 4.95 0.89 7.30
C GLN A 41 5.35 0.75 5.83
N ILE A 42 5.01 1.71 4.97
CA ILE A 42 5.50 1.75 3.59
C ILE A 42 7.02 1.94 3.55
N GLU A 43 7.58 2.80 4.39
CA GLU A 43 9.04 2.98 4.45
C GLU A 43 9.74 1.68 4.88
N ILE A 44 9.22 0.97 5.88
CA ILE A 44 9.73 -0.36 6.27
C ILE A 44 9.68 -1.34 5.09
N LEU A 45 8.59 -1.37 4.32
CA LEU A 45 8.48 -2.25 3.15
C LEU A 45 9.53 -1.91 2.07
N LYS A 46 9.84 -0.63 1.86
CA LYS A 46 10.92 -0.22 0.95
C LYS A 46 12.29 -0.68 1.46
N GLU A 47 12.56 -0.52 2.75
CA GLU A 47 13.80 -1.00 3.40
C GLU A 47 13.96 -2.52 3.27
N MET A 48 12.87 -3.27 3.26
CA MET A 48 12.84 -4.72 3.02
C MET A 48 13.05 -5.11 1.54
N GLY A 49 13.16 -4.15 0.62
CA GLY A 49 13.40 -4.37 -0.80
C GLY A 49 12.14 -4.53 -1.67
N PHE A 50 10.95 -4.22 -1.14
CA PHE A 50 9.73 -4.19 -1.97
C PHE A 50 9.68 -2.92 -2.83
N GLN A 51 9.25 -3.10 -4.08
CA GLN A 51 8.94 -1.99 -4.99
C GLN A 51 7.49 -1.57 -4.78
N ILE A 52 7.28 -0.33 -4.36
CA ILE A 52 5.95 0.21 -4.09
C ILE A 52 5.44 0.96 -5.32
N MET A 53 4.30 0.52 -5.85
CA MET A 53 3.62 1.13 -6.99
C MET A 53 2.33 1.80 -6.53
N TRP A 54 2.07 2.99 -7.08
CA TRP A 54 0.83 3.72 -6.89
C TRP A 54 0.08 3.69 -8.23
N PRO A 55 -1.19 3.27 -8.27
CA PRO A 55 -1.97 3.39 -9.49
C PRO A 55 -2.08 4.87 -9.83
N LEU A 56 -1.85 5.21 -11.09
CA LEU A 56 -2.18 6.53 -11.60
C LEU A 56 -3.71 6.63 -11.53
N ASN A 57 -4.22 7.64 -10.83
CA ASN A 57 -5.64 7.95 -10.89
C ASN A 57 -5.86 8.59 -12.27
N ASP A 58 -6.32 7.81 -13.25
CA ASP A 58 -6.95 8.35 -14.45
C ASP A 58 -8.32 8.94 -14.07
N GLU A 59 -8.31 10.04 -13.32
CA GLU A 59 -9.48 10.88 -13.08
C GLU A 59 -9.15 12.32 -13.50
N THR A 60 -8.83 12.47 -14.80
CA THR A 60 -9.17 13.69 -15.55
C THR A 60 -10.37 13.34 -16.41
N ASN A 61 -11.57 13.61 -15.89
CA ASN A 61 -12.72 13.96 -16.72
C ASN A 61 -13.69 14.80 -15.90
#